data_AF-A0A4S8ZCA6-F1
#
_entry.id   AF-A0A4S8ZCA6-F1
#
_cell.length_a   1.000
_cell.length_b   1.000
_cell.length_c   1.000
_cell.angle_alpha   90.00
_cell.angle_beta   90.00
_cell.angle_gamma   90.00
#
_symmetry.space_group_name_H-M   'P 1'
#
loop_
_entity.id
_entity.type
_entity.pdbx_description
1 polymer ?
#
loop_
_entity_poly.entity_id
_entity_poly.type
_entity_poly.pdbx_seq_one_letter_code
_entity_poly.pdbx_strand_id
1 'polypeptide(L)'
;RIACAIVAGNRWEGCFSEERTGSRITAPKDGILLAKEYYFRVLDDAEQYPLAPSFADWLFPHEYLTSIWPQLSVSDMPPRRALPPEGGLIDALLAQDIACRLTDTVEGTEHAHLVLGSEVARFQQNTMFRYGVSPRPEVEPIHVLRNALSLRSDIHIVFDQRRFATKGYYNV
;
A
#
# COMPACT_ATOMS: atom_id res chain seq x y z
N ARG A 1 11.10 -8.86 -8.36
CA ARG A 1 11.97 -7.65 -8.40
C ARG A 1 11.50 -6.57 -7.44
N ILE A 2 10.25 -6.10 -7.55
CA ILE A 2 9.71 -4.99 -6.73
C ILE A 2 9.87 -5.25 -5.23
N ALA A 3 9.52 -6.45 -4.74
CA ALA A 3 9.69 -6.81 -3.34
C ALA A 3 11.15 -6.66 -2.85
N CYS A 4 12.13 -7.15 -3.61
CA CYS A 4 13.54 -7.00 -3.28
C CYS A 4 13.99 -5.53 -3.28
N ALA A 5 13.49 -4.73 -4.23
CA ALA A 5 13.78 -3.30 -4.28
C ALA A 5 13.20 -2.54 -3.08
N ILE A 6 12.01 -2.93 -2.58
CA ILE A 6 11.43 -2.39 -1.34
C ILE A 6 12.35 -2.69 -0.14
N VAL A 7 12.74 -3.96 0.03
CA VAL A 7 13.66 -4.38 1.11
C VAL A 7 15.01 -3.67 1.01
N ALA A 8 15.46 -3.37 -0.21
CA ALA A 8 16.66 -2.60 -0.48
C ALA A 8 16.47 -1.07 -0.38
N GLY A 9 15.41 -0.58 0.29
CA GLY A 9 15.20 0.86 0.49
C GLY A 9 14.75 1.59 -0.77
N ASN A 10 13.83 0.99 -1.54
CA ASN A 10 13.27 1.55 -2.78
C ASN A 10 14.29 1.70 -3.93
N ARG A 11 15.28 0.80 -4.00
CA ARG A 11 16.28 0.77 -5.08
C ARG A 11 15.74 0.07 -6.32
N TRP A 12 14.92 0.78 -7.09
CA TRP A 12 14.17 0.23 -8.23
C TRP A 12 15.03 -0.22 -9.41
N GLU A 13 16.20 0.38 -9.58
CA GLU A 13 17.13 0.09 -10.66
C GLU A 13 17.93 -1.21 -10.45
N GLY A 14 17.69 -1.91 -9.34
CA GLY A 14 18.35 -3.18 -9.08
C GLY A 14 17.97 -4.30 -10.07
N CYS A 15 18.84 -5.29 -10.16
CA CYS A 15 18.72 -6.41 -11.08
C CYS A 15 18.96 -7.75 -10.40
N PHE A 16 18.49 -8.84 -11.03
CA PHE A 16 18.79 -10.19 -10.55
C PHE A 16 20.04 -10.75 -11.24
N SER A 17 20.78 -11.58 -10.49
CA SER A 17 21.89 -12.41 -10.98
C SER A 17 21.84 -13.79 -10.30
N GLU A 18 22.36 -14.82 -10.95
CA GLU A 18 22.44 -16.18 -10.36
C GLU A 18 23.61 -16.28 -9.39
N GLU A 19 24.61 -15.42 -9.57
CA GLU A 19 25.78 -15.31 -8.69
C GLU A 19 25.77 -13.96 -7.98
N ARG A 20 26.44 -13.88 -6.83
CA ARG A 20 26.53 -12.65 -6.02
C ARG A 20 27.14 -11.46 -6.78
N THR A 21 28.07 -11.71 -7.70
CA THR A 21 28.74 -10.70 -8.54
C THR A 21 28.58 -10.96 -10.04
N GLY A 22 27.63 -11.81 -10.43
CA GLY A 22 27.46 -12.27 -11.81
C GLY A 22 26.85 -11.24 -12.75
N SER A 23 26.55 -11.63 -13.99
CA SER A 23 25.87 -10.76 -14.94
C SER A 23 24.38 -10.58 -14.61
N ARG A 24 23.80 -9.47 -15.10
CA ARG A 24 22.35 -9.23 -15.02
C ARG A 24 21.61 -10.30 -15.82
N ILE A 25 20.58 -10.88 -15.20
CA ILE A 25 19.66 -11.77 -15.89
C ILE A 25 18.62 -10.94 -16.66
N THR A 26 18.38 -11.36 -17.89
CA THR A 26 17.23 -10.92 -18.67
C THR A 26 16.04 -11.77 -18.27
N ALA A 27 15.03 -11.18 -17.63
CA ALA A 27 13.82 -11.89 -17.25
C ALA A 27 13.15 -12.48 -18.51
N PRO A 28 12.71 -13.75 -18.49
CA PRO A 28 11.92 -14.31 -19.57
C PRO A 28 10.61 -13.55 -19.75
N LYS A 29 9.95 -13.71 -20.91
CA LYS A 29 8.73 -12.95 -21.26
C LYS A 29 7.58 -13.15 -20.26
N ASP A 30 7.50 -14.32 -19.63
CA ASP A 30 6.51 -14.65 -18.60
C ASP A 30 6.87 -14.09 -17.21
N GLY A 31 8.08 -13.56 -17.04
CA GLY A 31 8.58 -13.03 -15.77
C GLY A 31 8.92 -14.11 -14.74
N ILE A 32 8.91 -15.40 -15.11
CA ILE A 32 9.19 -16.52 -14.20
C ILE A 32 10.68 -16.83 -14.23
N LEU A 33 11.29 -16.89 -13.05
CA LEU A 33 12.68 -17.27 -12.87
C LEU A 33 12.75 -18.72 -12.37
N LEU A 34 13.50 -19.58 -13.06
CA LEU A 34 13.47 -21.04 -12.88
C LEU A 34 14.61 -21.61 -12.04
N ALA A 35 15.67 -20.84 -11.81
CA ALA A 35 16.79 -21.28 -10.98
C ALA A 35 16.40 -21.29 -9.50
N LYS A 36 17.17 -22.05 -8.72
CA LYS A 36 16.92 -22.26 -7.29
C LYS A 36 17.09 -20.97 -6.48
N GLU A 37 18.09 -20.16 -6.81
CA GLU A 37 18.50 -18.99 -6.03
C GLU A 37 18.86 -17.83 -6.95
N TYR A 38 18.54 -16.63 -6.50
CA TYR A 38 18.83 -15.38 -7.19
C TYR A 38 19.28 -14.32 -6.20
N TYR A 39 20.25 -13.52 -6.60
CA TYR A 39 20.74 -12.37 -5.85
C TYR A 39 20.16 -11.09 -6.44
N PHE A 40 19.59 -10.23 -5.60
CA PHE A 40 19.19 -8.89 -6.00
C PHE A 40 20.36 -7.94 -5.80
N ARG A 41 20.83 -7.32 -6.88
CA ARG A 41 21.95 -6.38 -6.88
C ARG A 41 21.46 -4.97 -7.16
N VAL A 42 21.86 -4.05 -6.31
CA VAL A 42 21.69 -2.61 -6.52
C VAL A 42 22.88 -2.13 -7.34
N LEU A 43 22.63 -1.38 -8.42
CA LEU A 43 23.67 -0.92 -9.35
C LEU A 43 24.40 0.35 -8.88
N ASP A 44 24.00 0.90 -7.74
CA ASP A 44 24.59 2.09 -7.15
C ASP A 44 25.83 1.71 -6.32
N ASP A 45 26.93 2.44 -6.47
CA ASP A 45 28.25 2.15 -5.88
C ASP A 45 28.31 2.45 -4.36
N ALA A 46 27.19 2.81 -3.75
CA ALA A 46 27.10 2.93 -2.30
C ALA A 46 27.29 1.55 -1.65
N GLU A 47 28.47 1.32 -1.04
CA GLU A 47 28.82 0.06 -0.36
C GLU A 47 27.80 -0.39 0.69
N GLN A 48 26.97 0.53 1.19
CA GLN A 48 25.89 0.26 2.15
C GLN A 48 24.61 0.99 1.74
N TYR A 49 23.54 0.23 1.47
CA TYR A 49 22.19 0.75 1.38
C TYR A 49 21.39 0.31 2.61
N PRO A 50 20.49 1.16 3.14
CA PRO A 50 19.66 0.78 4.26
C PRO A 50 18.76 -0.39 3.83
N LEU A 51 18.85 -1.49 4.57
CA LEU A 51 17.86 -2.54 4.49
C LEU A 51 16.63 -2.08 5.28
N ALA A 52 15.46 -2.26 4.69
CA ALA A 52 14.18 -2.09 5.37
C ALA A 52 13.60 -3.49 5.66
N PRO A 53 14.10 -4.22 6.68
CA PRO A 53 13.66 -5.57 6.97
C PRO A 53 12.23 -5.62 7.51
N SER A 54 11.74 -4.50 8.05
CA SER A 54 10.38 -4.34 8.51
C SER A 54 9.72 -3.12 7.85
N PHE A 55 8.38 -3.08 7.87
CA PHE A 55 7.64 -1.88 7.46
C PHE A 55 8.00 -0.67 8.33
N ALA A 56 8.44 -0.91 9.57
CA ALA A 56 8.91 0.15 10.44
C ALA A 56 10.18 0.81 9.86
N ASP A 57 11.08 0.04 9.27
CA ASP A 57 12.33 0.58 8.73
C ASP A 57 12.19 1.14 7.31
N TRP A 58 10.98 1.06 6.74
CA TRP A 58 10.69 1.46 5.38
C TRP A 58 10.12 2.87 5.29
N LEU A 59 10.72 3.68 4.42
CA LEU A 59 10.22 5.00 4.06
C LEU A 59 9.47 4.97 2.72
N PHE A 60 8.31 5.62 2.68
CA PHE A 60 7.45 5.63 1.50
C PHE A 60 8.02 6.54 0.39
N PRO A 61 8.29 6.02 -0.82
CA PRO A 61 8.96 6.77 -1.89
C PRO A 61 7.96 7.56 -2.74
N HIS A 62 7.38 8.62 -2.18
CA HIS A 62 6.23 9.33 -2.75
C HIS A 62 6.27 9.62 -4.26
N GLU A 63 7.36 10.23 -4.75
CA GLU A 63 7.50 10.68 -6.14
C GLU A 63 8.31 9.71 -7.00
N TYR A 64 8.78 8.62 -6.40
CA TYR A 64 9.68 7.65 -7.02
C TYR A 64 9.07 6.26 -6.91
N LEU A 65 7.79 6.12 -7.26
CA LEU A 65 7.12 4.83 -7.38
C LEU A 65 7.43 4.24 -8.77
N THR A 66 7.70 2.94 -8.83
CA THR A 66 7.96 2.24 -10.10
C THR A 66 6.80 2.41 -11.07
N SER A 67 7.09 2.38 -12.38
CA SER A 67 6.12 2.58 -13.47
C SER A 67 4.88 1.69 -13.46
N ILE A 68 4.86 0.60 -12.69
CA ILE A 68 3.67 -0.25 -12.51
C ILE A 68 2.57 0.42 -11.67
N TRP A 69 2.91 1.31 -10.74
CA TRP A 69 1.92 1.91 -9.83
C TRP A 69 0.99 2.90 -10.56
N PRO A 70 1.49 3.80 -11.43
CA PRO A 70 0.62 4.65 -12.23
C PRO A 70 -0.28 3.90 -13.23
N GLN A 71 0.09 2.66 -13.58
CA GLN A 71 -0.73 1.81 -14.46
C GLN A 71 -1.94 1.21 -13.73
N LEU A 72 -1.95 1.24 -12.40
CA LEU A 72 -3.05 0.75 -11.58
C LEU A 72 -4.07 1.89 -11.36
N SER A 73 -4.94 2.14 -12.34
CA SER A 73 -5.99 3.16 -12.22
C SER A 73 -7.09 2.73 -11.24
N VAL A 74 -7.12 3.31 -10.04
CA VAL A 74 -8.28 3.14 -9.15
C VAL A 74 -9.47 3.81 -9.82
N SER A 75 -10.56 3.07 -10.05
CA SER A 75 -11.81 3.69 -10.51
C SER A 75 -12.12 4.85 -9.58
N ASP A 76 -12.36 6.03 -10.15
CA ASP A 76 -12.62 7.23 -9.36
C ASP A 76 -13.69 6.91 -8.32
N MET A 77 -13.33 7.10 -7.05
CA MET A 77 -14.31 6.98 -5.98
C MET A 77 -15.47 7.91 -6.33
N PRO A 78 -16.73 7.49 -6.14
CA PRO A 78 -17.88 8.32 -6.46
C PRO A 78 -17.70 9.70 -5.83
N PRO A 79 -18.12 10.79 -6.52
CA PRO A 79 -17.94 12.15 -6.06
C PRO A 79 -18.38 12.27 -4.60
N ARG A 80 -17.56 12.92 -3.76
CA ARG A 80 -17.88 13.19 -2.35
C ARG A 80 -19.33 13.69 -2.29
N ARG A 81 -20.24 12.88 -1.75
CA ARG A 81 -21.53 13.41 -1.32
C ARG A 81 -21.20 14.42 -0.22
N ALA A 82 -21.73 15.63 -0.33
CA ALA A 82 -21.49 16.67 0.67
C ALA A 82 -21.89 16.09 2.04
N LEU A 83 -20.92 16.00 2.94
CA LEU A 83 -21.17 15.56 4.30
C LEU A 83 -22.13 16.56 4.96
N PRO A 84 -23.09 16.08 5.76
CA PRO A 84 -23.80 16.95 6.69
C PRO A 84 -22.76 17.69 7.56
N PRO A 85 -22.94 18.98 7.86
CA PRO A 85 -22.03 19.77 8.69
C PRO A 85 -21.70 19.12 10.05
N GLU A 86 -22.57 18.23 10.52
CA GLU A 86 -22.50 17.58 11.83
C GLU A 86 -21.96 16.14 11.79
N GLY A 87 -21.83 15.50 10.62
CA GLY A 87 -21.43 14.08 10.51
C GLY A 87 -19.92 13.78 10.65
N GLY A 88 -19.57 12.75 11.41
CA GLY A 88 -18.20 12.30 11.68
C GLY A 88 -17.56 11.49 10.54
N LEU A 89 -16.35 10.96 10.77
CA LEU A 89 -15.64 10.09 9.80
C LEU A 89 -16.50 8.88 9.37
N ILE A 90 -17.25 8.31 10.32
CA ILE A 90 -18.15 7.18 10.05
C ILE A 90 -19.25 7.60 9.07
N ASP A 91 -19.84 8.79 9.22
CA ASP A 91 -20.85 9.29 8.27
C ASP A 91 -20.27 9.55 6.89
N ALA A 92 -19.01 9.98 6.83
CA ALA A 92 -18.28 10.20 5.59
C ALA A 92 -17.99 8.89 4.84
N LEU A 93 -17.65 7.84 5.59
CA LEU A 93 -17.39 6.50 5.07
C LEU A 93 -18.68 5.81 4.65
N LEU A 94 -19.75 5.88 5.46
CA LEU A 94 -21.08 5.37 5.12
C LEU A 94 -21.65 6.05 3.87
N ALA A 95 -21.36 7.33 3.63
CA ALA A 95 -21.78 8.02 2.42
C ALA A 95 -21.01 7.56 1.15
N GLN A 96 -19.84 6.93 1.33
CA GLN A 96 -18.92 6.60 0.23
C GLN A 96 -18.91 5.10 -0.11
N ASP A 97 -18.99 4.22 0.90
CA ASP A 97 -18.77 2.79 0.70
C ASP A 97 -19.44 1.91 1.76
N ILE A 98 -20.65 1.44 1.45
CA ILE A 98 -21.48 0.63 2.36
C ILE A 98 -21.28 -0.89 2.20
N ALA A 99 -20.60 -1.33 1.14
CA ALA A 99 -20.43 -2.75 0.85
C ALA A 99 -18.97 -3.17 1.10
N CYS A 100 -18.79 -4.38 1.60
CA CYS A 100 -17.48 -4.98 1.73
C CYS A 100 -16.80 -5.07 0.36
N ARG A 101 -15.64 -4.45 0.21
CA ARG A 101 -14.92 -4.38 -1.07
C ARG A 101 -14.43 -5.73 -1.61
N LEU A 102 -14.42 -6.77 -0.77
CA LEU A 102 -14.01 -8.11 -1.16
C LEU A 102 -15.18 -9.06 -1.46
N THR A 103 -16.37 -8.81 -0.90
CA THR A 103 -17.49 -9.75 -0.97
C THR A 103 -18.80 -9.13 -1.44
N ASP A 104 -18.83 -7.81 -1.64
CA ASP A 104 -20.01 -7.01 -1.98
C ASP A 104 -21.16 -7.11 -0.95
N THR A 105 -20.87 -7.66 0.24
CA THR A 105 -21.85 -7.79 1.33
C THR A 105 -21.97 -6.46 2.07
N VAL A 106 -23.20 -5.99 2.30
CA VAL A 106 -23.48 -4.74 3.04
C VAL A 106 -23.64 -4.97 4.54
N GLU A 107 -24.18 -6.12 4.95
CA GLU A 107 -24.39 -6.40 6.37
C GLU A 107 -23.09 -6.77 7.08
N GLY A 108 -22.93 -6.26 8.30
CA GLY A 108 -21.75 -6.55 9.13
C GLY A 108 -20.45 -5.99 8.55
N THR A 109 -20.53 -4.87 7.82
CA THR A 109 -19.35 -4.16 7.32
C THR A 109 -18.81 -3.16 8.34
N GLU A 110 -17.50 -3.11 8.44
CA GLU A 110 -16.72 -2.22 9.26
C GLU A 110 -15.66 -1.51 8.42
N HIS A 111 -15.10 -0.44 8.97
CA HIS A 111 -14.04 0.32 8.31
C HIS A 111 -12.67 -0.09 8.84
N ALA A 112 -11.92 -0.77 7.99
CA ALA A 112 -10.56 -1.19 8.27
C ALA A 112 -9.58 -0.10 7.83
N HIS A 113 -8.61 0.23 8.68
CA HIS A 113 -7.55 1.18 8.31
C HIS A 113 -6.47 0.46 7.48
N LEU A 114 -6.09 1.04 6.33
CA LEU A 114 -5.00 0.51 5.50
C LEU A 114 -3.65 0.62 6.24
N VAL A 115 -3.39 1.80 6.81
CA VAL A 115 -2.35 2.01 7.82
C VAL A 115 -3.04 2.00 9.18
N LEU A 116 -2.81 0.93 9.94
CA LEU A 116 -3.42 0.70 11.26
C LEU A 116 -3.24 1.92 12.18
N GLY A 117 -4.25 2.21 13.01
CA GLY A 117 -4.20 3.34 13.95
C GLY A 117 -3.01 3.29 14.91
N SER A 118 -2.54 2.09 15.28
CA SER A 118 -1.33 1.90 16.09
C SER A 118 -0.04 2.38 15.41
N GLU A 119 -0.06 2.61 14.10
CA GLU A 119 1.09 3.02 13.28
C GLU A 119 1.08 4.55 12.99
N VAL A 120 0.36 5.35 13.79
CA VAL A 120 0.25 6.82 13.60
C VAL A 120 1.60 7.52 13.48
N ALA A 121 2.59 7.13 14.28
CA ALA A 121 3.94 7.68 14.20
C ALA A 121 4.59 7.43 12.83
N ARG A 122 4.38 6.23 12.25
CA ARG A 122 4.90 5.89 10.92
C ARG A 122 4.12 6.59 9.82
N PHE A 123 2.80 6.72 9.96
CA PHE A 123 1.97 7.50 9.04
C PHE A 123 2.45 8.95 8.95
N GLN A 124 2.78 9.56 10.10
CA GLN A 124 3.33 10.92 10.18
C GLN A 124 4.76 11.00 9.61
N GLN A 125 5.64 10.09 10.00
CA GLN A 125 7.03 10.05 9.52
C GLN A 125 7.10 9.88 7.99
N ASN A 126 6.21 9.06 7.43
CA ASN A 126 6.08 8.86 6.00
C ASN A 126 5.22 9.92 5.31
N THR A 127 4.87 11.03 5.99
CA THR A 127 4.11 12.14 5.41
C THR A 127 2.84 11.68 4.68
N MET A 128 2.23 10.58 5.15
CA MET A 128 1.13 9.91 4.44
C MET A 128 -0.14 10.76 4.42
N PHE A 129 -0.24 11.73 5.33
CA PHE A 129 -1.30 12.74 5.35
C PHE A 129 -1.41 13.52 4.03
N ARG A 130 -0.35 13.58 3.20
CA ARG A 130 -0.41 14.25 1.89
C ARG A 130 -1.38 13.61 0.91
N TYR A 131 -1.73 12.34 1.12
CA TYR A 131 -2.66 11.62 0.28
C TYR A 131 -4.11 11.75 0.74
N GLY A 132 -4.37 12.36 1.89
CA GLY A 132 -5.71 12.51 2.45
C GLY A 132 -6.04 13.98 2.70
N VAL A 133 -7.34 14.27 2.81
CA VAL A 133 -7.80 15.54 3.37
C VAL A 133 -8.58 15.18 4.62
N SER A 134 -8.11 15.65 5.77
CA SER A 134 -8.84 15.49 7.02
C SER A 134 -10.24 16.07 6.83
N PRO A 135 -11.30 15.32 7.20
CA PRO A 135 -12.66 15.81 7.05
C PRO A 135 -12.89 17.06 7.88
N ARG A 136 -12.16 17.22 9.00
CA ARG A 136 -12.17 18.39 9.89
C ARG A 136 -10.80 18.61 10.54
N PRO A 137 -10.48 19.83 11.04
CA PRO A 137 -9.20 20.11 11.69
C PRO A 137 -8.92 19.30 12.97
N GLU A 138 -9.97 18.90 13.70
CA GLU A 138 -9.86 18.19 14.98
C GLU A 138 -9.64 16.68 14.81
N VAL A 139 -9.81 16.16 13.58
CA VAL A 139 -9.65 14.73 13.28
C VAL A 139 -8.20 14.45 12.91
N GLU A 140 -7.57 13.51 13.62
CA GLU A 140 -6.20 13.10 13.32
C GLU A 140 -6.05 12.66 11.85
N PRO A 141 -4.98 13.07 11.14
CA PRO A 141 -4.82 12.78 9.70
C PRO A 141 -4.77 11.30 9.32
N ILE A 142 -4.56 10.39 10.28
CA ILE A 142 -4.61 8.94 10.03
C ILE A 142 -6.04 8.44 9.78
N HIS A 143 -7.04 9.16 10.29
CA HIS A 143 -8.46 8.86 10.17
C HIS A 143 -9.08 9.49 8.90
N VAL A 144 -8.35 9.51 7.79
CA VAL A 144 -8.84 9.99 6.50
C VAL A 144 -9.50 8.87 5.70
N LEU A 145 -10.51 9.21 4.90
CA LEU A 145 -11.22 8.26 4.04
C LEU A 145 -10.30 7.43 3.15
N ARG A 146 -9.22 8.04 2.64
CA ARG A 146 -8.25 7.37 1.76
C ARG A 146 -7.35 6.36 2.48
N ASN A 147 -7.37 6.35 3.81
CA ASN A 147 -6.71 5.34 4.65
C ASN A 147 -7.70 4.28 5.17
N ALA A 148 -8.92 4.22 4.63
CA ALA A 148 -9.95 3.29 5.10
C ALA A 148 -10.53 2.46 3.94
N LEU A 149 -10.92 1.22 4.26
CA LEU A 149 -11.58 0.28 3.36
C LEU A 149 -12.78 -0.35 4.07
N SER A 150 -13.92 -0.46 3.39
CA SER A 150 -15.09 -1.17 3.92
C SER A 150 -14.89 -2.68 3.79
N LEU A 151 -14.88 -3.41 4.91
CA LEU A 151 -14.68 -4.85 4.99
C LEU A 151 -15.71 -5.49 5.92
N ARG A 152 -16.14 -6.72 5.62
CA ARG A 152 -16.96 -7.51 6.55
C ARG A 152 -16.17 -7.78 7.83
N SER A 153 -16.81 -7.79 9.01
CA SER A 153 -16.13 -7.87 10.32
C SER A 153 -15.13 -9.03 10.43
N ASP A 154 -15.48 -10.22 9.92
CA ASP A 154 -14.59 -11.39 9.91
C ASP A 154 -13.33 -11.16 9.06
N ILE A 155 -13.47 -10.50 7.92
CA ILE A 155 -12.38 -10.15 7.01
C ILE A 155 -11.52 -9.04 7.61
N HIS A 156 -12.14 -8.06 8.25
CA HIS A 156 -11.45 -6.97 8.95
C HIS A 156 -10.50 -7.49 10.04
N ILE A 157 -10.97 -8.42 10.89
CA ILE A 157 -10.15 -9.03 11.95
C ILE A 157 -8.90 -9.71 11.35
N VAL A 158 -9.08 -10.46 10.27
CA VAL A 158 -7.99 -11.20 9.63
C VAL A 158 -7.04 -10.24 8.89
N PHE A 159 -7.55 -9.14 8.35
CA PHE A 159 -6.77 -8.07 7.72
C PHE A 159 -5.86 -7.36 8.73
N ASP A 160 -6.39 -6.96 9.88
CA ASP A 160 -5.65 -6.29 10.95
C ASP A 160 -4.56 -7.19 11.55
N GLN A 161 -4.80 -8.50 11.58
CA GLN A 161 -3.80 -9.51 11.95
C GLN A 161 -2.70 -9.72 10.90
N ARG A 162 -2.72 -8.95 9.79
CA ARG A 162 -1.75 -9.01 8.68
C ARG A 162 -1.67 -10.40 8.04
N ARG A 163 -2.75 -11.18 8.10
CA ARG A 163 -2.80 -12.54 7.52
C ARG A 163 -2.98 -12.54 6.01
N PHE A 164 -3.44 -11.44 5.44
CA PHE A 164 -3.44 -11.18 4.01
C PHE A 164 -3.30 -9.69 3.73
N ALA A 165 -2.97 -9.35 2.48
CA ALA A 165 -2.99 -7.99 1.98
C ALA A 165 -3.82 -7.94 0.69
N THR A 166 -4.54 -6.85 0.48
CA THR A 166 -5.31 -6.64 -0.74
C THR A 166 -4.41 -6.06 -1.82
N LYS A 167 -4.40 -6.67 -3.01
CA LYS A 167 -3.85 -6.06 -4.21
C LYS A 167 -5.01 -5.51 -5.03
N GLY A 168 -4.94 -4.24 -5.43
CA GLY A 168 -5.92 -3.66 -6.34
C GLY A 168 -5.86 -4.40 -7.68
N TYR A 169 -6.94 -5.08 -8.05
CA TYR A 169 -7.15 -5.65 -9.37
C TYR A 169 -8.34 -4.93 -9.99
N TYR A 170 -8.19 -4.50 -11.25
CA TYR A 170 -9.27 -3.92 -12.04
C TYR A 170 -9.75 -4.96 -13.04
N ASN A 171 -11.08 -5.07 -13.16
CA ASN A 171 -11.70 -5.72 -14.30
C ASN A 171 -11.47 -4.81 -15.51
N VAL A 172 -10.94 -5.40 -16.59
CA VAL A 172 -10.86 -4.78 -17.93
C VAL A 172 -12.25 -4.73 -18.55
#